data_AF-A0A0F4IXQ2-F1
#
_entry.id   AF-A0A0F4IXQ2-F1
#
_cell.length_a   1.000
_cell.length_b   1.000
_cell.length_c   1.000
_cell.angle_alpha   90.00
_cell.angle_beta   90.00
_cell.angle_gamma   90.00
#
_symmetry.space_group_name_H-M   'P 1'
#
loop_
_entity.id
_entity.type
_entity.pdbx_description
1 polymer ?
#
loop_
_entity_poly.entity_id
_entity_poly.type
_entity_poly.pdbx_seq_one_letter_code
_entity_poly.pdbx_strand_id
1 'polypeptide(L)' 'MSALPQQHEPEPLPRTANAIAAALNPTRKGTFLEELLAAQAGADMLAVMDRWYLRAVADSTRTDADRPQSAA' A
#
# COMPACT_ATOMS: atom_id res chain seq x y z
N MET A 1 -13.60 -28.06 19.64
CA MET A 1 -13.03 -27.92 18.29
C MET A 1 -12.61 -26.48 18.13
N SER A 2 -11.31 -26.18 18.23
CA SER A 2 -10.80 -24.82 18.04
C SER A 2 -10.76 -24.52 16.55
N ALA A 3 -11.47 -23.49 16.11
CA ALA A 3 -11.36 -22.99 14.74
C ALA A 3 -9.95 -22.44 14.54
N LEU A 4 -9.21 -23.01 13.59
CA LEU A 4 -7.95 -22.44 13.14
C LEU A 4 -8.23 -21.04 12.58
N PRO A 5 -7.42 -20.02 12.92
CA PRO A 5 -7.57 -18.71 12.30
C PRO A 5 -7.39 -18.90 10.81
N GLN A 6 -8.45 -18.65 10.03
CA GLN A 6 -8.34 -18.60 8.59
C GLN A 6 -7.34 -17.49 8.28
N GLN A 7 -6.15 -17.87 7.82
CA GLN A 7 -5.22 -16.93 7.20
C GLN A 7 -5.96 -16.39 5.99
N HIS A 8 -6.57 -15.22 6.15
CA HIS A 8 -7.23 -14.53 5.06
C HIS A 8 -6.14 -14.24 4.04
N GLU A 9 -6.16 -14.93 2.89
CA GLU A 9 -5.30 -14.53 1.79
C GLU A 9 -5.69 -13.08 1.46
N PRO A 10 -4.74 -12.13 1.50
CA PRO A 10 -5.06 -10.74 1.25
C PRO A 10 -5.58 -10.62 -0.18
N GLU A 11 -6.77 -10.03 -0.35
CA GLU A 11 -7.32 -9.76 -1.67
C GLU A 11 -6.30 -8.96 -2.52
N PRO A 12 -6.13 -9.31 -3.80
CA PRO A 12 -5.17 -8.64 -4.65
C PRO A 12 -5.53 -7.16 -4.79
N LEU A 13 -4.61 -6.29 -4.38
CA LEU A 13 -4.78 -4.84 -4.45
C LEU A 13 -4.97 -4.42 -5.93
N PRO A 14 -6.05 -3.67 -6.27
CA PRO A 14 -6.21 -3.10 -7.61
C PRO A 14 -5.10 -2.10 -7.94
N ARG A 15 -4.60 -2.10 -9.19
CA ARG A 15 -3.56 -1.16 -9.65
C ARG A 15 -4.12 0.21 -10.06
N THR A 16 -5.06 0.73 -9.28
CA THR A 16 -5.62 2.07 -9.48
C THR A 16 -5.03 3.05 -8.47
N ALA A 17 -4.92 4.34 -8.84
CA ALA A 17 -4.29 5.34 -7.97
C ALA A 17 -4.99 5.43 -6.61
N ASN A 18 -6.33 5.34 -6.61
CA ASN A 18 -7.13 5.37 -5.39
C ASN A 18 -6.89 4.15 -4.49
N ALA A 19 -6.79 2.95 -5.07
CA ALA A 19 -6.53 1.73 -4.31
C ALA A 19 -5.12 1.75 -3.70
N ILE A 20 -4.11 2.15 -4.48
CA ILE A 20 -2.75 2.32 -3.99
C ILE A 20 -2.71 3.35 -2.86
N ALA A 21 -3.33 4.52 -3.03
CA ALA A 21 -3.38 5.56 -1.99
C ALA A 21 -4.09 5.11 -0.70
N ALA A 22 -5.11 4.24 -0.81
CA ALA A 22 -5.85 3.73 0.33
C ALA A 22 -5.07 2.67 1.13
N ALA A 23 -4.25 1.87 0.45
CA ALA A 23 -3.46 0.81 1.06
C ALA A 23 -2.12 1.30 1.65
N LEU A 24 -1.62 2.46 1.24
CA LEU A 24 -0.40 3.04 1.79
C LEU A 24 -0.56 3.49 3.24
N ASN A 25 0.53 3.39 4.01
CA ASN A 25 0.62 4.07 5.30
C ASN A 25 0.31 5.58 5.15
N PRO A 26 -0.47 6.19 6.06
CA PRO A 26 -0.85 7.61 5.97
C PRO A 26 0.32 8.56 5.75
N THR A 27 1.50 8.26 6.34
CA THR A 27 2.72 9.08 6.19
C THR A 27 3.27 9.11 4.77
N ARG A 28 2.99 8.08 3.96
CA ARG A 28 3.49 7.91 2.60
C ARG A 28 2.50 8.33 1.52
N LYS A 29 1.21 8.40 1.86
CA LYS A 29 0.14 8.76 0.94
C LYS A 29 0.37 10.14 0.30
N GLY A 30 0.84 11.13 1.06
CA GLY A 30 1.12 12.47 0.55
C GLY A 30 2.19 12.45 -0.55
N THR A 31 3.33 11.83 -0.27
CA THR A 31 4.43 11.71 -1.25
C THR A 31 4.01 10.96 -2.51
N PHE A 32 3.20 9.90 -2.38
CA PHE A 32 2.66 9.21 -3.55
C PHE A 32 1.82 10.15 -4.44
N LEU A 33 0.91 10.92 -3.85
CA LEU A 33 0.04 11.83 -4.59
C LEU A 33 0.83 12.97 -5.24
N GLU A 34 1.83 13.52 -4.55
CA GLU A 34 2.72 14.56 -5.10
C GLU A 34 3.51 14.05 -6.30
N GLU A 35 4.12 12.87 -6.19
CA GLU A 35 4.86 12.27 -7.30
C GLU A 35 3.95 11.91 -8.48
N LEU A 36 2.71 11.46 -8.22
CA LEU A 36 1.73 11.15 -9.26
C LEU A 36 1.26 12.42 -9.98
N LEU A 37 1.07 13.51 -9.26
CA LEU A 37 0.70 14.82 -9.83
C LEU A 37 1.85 15.45 -10.61
N ALA A 38 3.10 15.22 -10.20
CA ALA A 38 4.29 15.72 -10.89
C ALA A 38 4.64 14.89 -12.14
N ALA A 39 4.17 13.64 -12.23
CA ALA A 39 4.46 12.76 -13.36
C ALA A 39 3.69 13.16 -14.62
N GLN A 40 4.37 13.12 -15.76
CA GLN A 40 3.71 13.25 -17.05
C GLN A 40 2.79 12.04 -17.29
N ALA A 41 1.65 12.27 -17.95
CA ALA A 41 0.75 11.19 -18.32
C ALA A 41 1.44 10.14 -19.20
N GLY A 42 1.01 8.88 -19.08
CA GLY A 42 1.59 7.75 -19.81
C GLY A 42 2.67 7.03 -19.01
N ALA A 43 3.85 6.84 -19.61
CA ALA A 43 4.89 5.97 -19.05
C ALA A 43 5.39 6.44 -17.66
N ASP A 44 5.55 7.74 -17.45
CA ASP A 44 6.04 8.28 -16.17
C ASP A 44 5.02 8.04 -15.05
N MET A 45 3.74 8.31 -15.32
CA MET A 45 2.64 8.00 -14.40
C MET A 45 2.59 6.50 -14.07
N LEU A 46 2.75 5.62 -15.05
CA LEU A 46 2.77 4.17 -14.84
C LEU A 46 3.98 3.73 -13.99
N ALA A 47 5.16 4.32 -14.21
CA ALA A 47 6.36 4.02 -13.43
C ALA A 47 6.20 4.43 -11.96
N VAL A 48 5.58 5.58 -11.68
CA VAL A 48 5.22 6.00 -10.33
C VAL A 48 4.23 5.00 -9.72
N MET A 49 3.16 4.67 -10.42
CA MET A 49 2.14 3.72 -9.98
C MET A 49 2.72 2.35 -9.62
N ASP A 50 3.56 1.76 -10.48
CA ASP A 50 4.16 0.44 -10.25
C ASP A 50 5.12 0.44 -9.06
N ARG A 51 5.94 1.48 -8.91
CA ARG A 51 6.84 1.63 -7.76
C ARG A 51 6.06 1.68 -6.44
N TRP A 52 4.97 2.43 -6.42
CA TRP A 52 4.15 2.60 -5.21
C TRP A 52 3.23 1.42 -4.94
N TYR A 53 2.83 0.67 -5.96
CA TYR A 53 2.04 -0.55 -5.83
C TYR A 53 2.73 -1.58 -4.91
N LEU A 54 4.03 -1.84 -5.13
CA LEU A 54 4.78 -2.79 -4.30
C LEU A 54 4.84 -2.35 -2.83
N ARG A 55 4.93 -1.04 -2.58
CA ARG A 55 4.92 -0.47 -1.22
C ARG A 55 3.54 -0.58 -0.59
N ALA A 56 2.48 -0.35 -1.37
CA ALA A 56 1.10 -0.47 -0.92
C ALA A 56 0.74 -1.91 -0.56
N VAL A 57 1.20 -2.90 -1.35
CA VAL A 57 1.05 -4.33 -1.01
C VAL A 57 1.76 -4.66 0.30
N ALA A 58 3.02 -4.21 0.47
CA ALA A 58 3.76 -4.44 1.71
C ALA A 58 3.06 -3.80 2.93
N ASP A 59 2.57 -2.57 2.78
CA ASP A 59 1.85 -1.86 3.84
C ASP A 59 0.49 -2.52 4.14
N SER A 60 -0.23 -3.05 3.15
CA SER A 60 -1.53 -3.71 3.33
C SER A 60 -1.43 -5.09 3.98
N THR A 61 -0.30 -5.77 3.81
CA THR A 61 -0.03 -7.06 4.48
C THR A 61 0.47 -6.91 5.92
N ARG A 62 0.82 -5.69 6.33
CA ARG A 62 1.36 -5.43 7.66
C ARG A 62 0.21 -5.40 8.67
N THR A 63 0.19 -6.35 9.59
CA THR A 63 -0.79 -6.36 10.68
C THR A 63 -0.32 -5.46 11.83
N ASP A 64 -1.21 -5.03 12.72
CA ASP A 64 -0.83 -4.23 13.91
C ASP A 64 0.16 -4.99 14.81
N ALA A 65 0.20 -6.32 14.71
CA ALA A 65 1.18 -7.18 15.38
C ALA A 65 2.62 -7.03 14.83
N ASP A 66 2.78 -6.58 13.58
CA ASP A 66 4.07 -6.33 12.91
C ASP A 66 4.54 -4.87 13.04
N ARG A 67 3.76 -4.03 13.74
CA ARG A 67 4.21 -2.71 14.16
C ARG A 67 5.11 -2.94 15.38
N PRO A 68 6.44 -2.69 15.29
CA PRO A 68 7.23 -2.65 16.50
C PRO A 68 6.57 -1.62 17.40
N GLN A 69 6.17 -2.07 18.59
CA GLN A 69 5.71 -1.21 19.65
C GLN A 69 6.89 -0.33 20.03
N SER A 70 7.09 0.75 19.26
CA SER A 70 8.01 1.82 19.61
C SER A 70 7.39 2.49 20.83
N ALA A 71 7.69 1.92 21.99
CA ALA A 71 7.52 2.55 23.28
C ALA A 71 8.39 3.81 23.30
N ALA A 72 7.73 4.96 23.44
CA ALA A 72 8.30 6.20 23.91
C ALA A 72 7.23 6.91 24.75
#